data_AF-A0A954LK12-F1
#
_entry.id   AF-A0A954LK12-F1
#
_cell.length_a   1.000
_cell.length_b   1.000
_cell.length_c   1.000
_cell.angle_alpha   90.00
_cell.angle_beta   90.00
_cell.angle_gamma   90.00
#
_symmetry.space_group_name_H-M   'P 1'
#
loop_
_entity.id
_entity.type
_entity.pdbx_description
1 polymer ?
#
loop_
_entity_poly.entity_id
_entity_poly.type
_entity_poly.pdbx_seq_one_letter_code
_entity_poly.pdbx_strand_id
1 'polypeptide(L)'
;MIPMTKTRALLLMAILLTLAGEGLAQQPPYDVFPPAKPPYYRVRYEASNKPGELIFPVNYTIWIPPNVKTLRGVVVHQHGCGEGSCRSGLTGAYDLHWQALAKKHDCALLGPSYEQPQDADCQMWCDPRNGSADALQKCLVDLGQKSGHPELSQVPWALWGHSGGGHWAGGMVLLYPERVAAAWLRSGVPFLEADPKRSTIKPHKLSDAALKVPVMCNPGTKEGVTVKDGRFAGVWPKNEAFFNGVRSAGGLIGVAVDPLTAHECGNQRYLAIPWLDACLTARLPKTNGQPLQPMPTDEAWLAPITGTEAMAAGGYDGNPLKAGWLPNETIARKWMQYVKDT
;
A
#
# COMPACT_ATOMS: atom_id res chain seq x y z
N MET A 1 -33.80 57.52 53.48
CA MET A 1 -32.64 58.04 52.73
C MET A 1 -31.56 56.97 52.71
N ILE A 2 -31.02 56.75 51.51
CA ILE A 2 -30.05 55.75 51.00
C ILE A 2 -28.73 55.71 51.84
N PRO A 3 -27.86 54.68 51.80
CA PRO A 3 -27.99 53.20 51.83
C PRO A 3 -26.97 52.55 52.82
N MET A 4 -26.85 51.22 52.89
CA MET A 4 -25.50 50.61 52.94
C MET A 4 -25.56 49.13 52.54
N THR A 5 -24.82 48.87 51.47
CA THR A 5 -24.74 47.66 50.66
C THR A 5 -24.14 46.48 51.41
N LYS A 6 -24.84 45.34 51.41
CA LYS A 6 -24.26 44.04 51.77
C LYS A 6 -23.23 43.64 50.71
N THR A 7 -22.00 43.52 51.15
CA THR A 7 -20.81 43.11 50.44
C THR A 7 -21.05 41.79 49.71
N ARG A 8 -21.18 41.84 48.38
CA ARG A 8 -20.97 40.67 47.53
C ARG A 8 -19.47 40.37 47.58
N ALA A 9 -19.08 39.33 48.33
CA ALA A 9 -17.78 38.71 48.19
C ALA A 9 -17.73 38.07 46.79
N LEU A 10 -17.24 38.83 45.81
CA LEU A 10 -16.95 38.30 44.48
C LEU A 10 -15.81 37.30 44.62
N LEU A 11 -16.15 36.06 44.30
CA LEU A 11 -15.28 34.99 43.87
C LEU A 11 -14.29 35.54 42.83
N LEU A 12 -13.02 35.66 43.18
CA LEU A 12 -11.92 35.99 42.26
C LEU A 12 -10.73 35.09 42.59
N MET A 13 -10.96 33.79 42.49
CA MET A 13 -9.89 32.83 42.29
C MET A 13 -9.83 32.58 40.79
N ALA A 14 -9.03 33.39 40.11
CA ALA A 14 -8.73 33.25 38.70
C ALA A 14 -7.99 31.92 38.49
N ILE A 15 -8.73 30.86 38.20
CA ILE A 15 -8.17 29.66 37.60
C ILE A 15 -7.86 30.03 36.15
N LEU A 16 -6.63 30.48 35.89
CA LEU A 16 -6.02 30.35 34.57
C LEU A 16 -5.82 28.86 34.32
N LEU A 17 -6.90 28.18 33.90
CA LEU A 17 -6.79 26.95 33.13
C LEU A 17 -6.20 27.38 31.79
N THR A 18 -4.87 27.29 31.70
CA THR A 18 -4.20 27.17 30.42
C THR A 18 -4.81 25.95 29.74
N LEU A 19 -5.77 26.20 28.83
CA LEU A 19 -6.07 25.29 27.74
C LEU A 19 -4.80 25.25 26.87
N ALA A 20 -3.79 24.52 27.34
CA ALA A 20 -2.88 23.86 26.44
C ALA A 20 -3.76 22.91 25.65
N GLY A 21 -4.26 23.38 24.50
CA GLY A 21 -4.63 22.46 23.44
C GLY A 21 -3.37 21.65 23.20
N GLU A 22 -3.36 20.41 23.68
CA GLU A 22 -2.35 19.44 23.29
C GLU A 22 -2.48 19.30 21.78
N GLY A 23 -1.75 20.14 21.04
CA GLY A 23 -1.30 19.74 19.72
C GLY A 23 -0.46 18.50 19.99
N LEU A 24 -1.09 17.32 19.93
CA LEU A 24 -0.45 16.05 20.20
C LEU A 24 0.62 15.86 19.14
N ALA A 25 1.83 16.27 19.48
CA ALA A 25 3.00 16.05 18.65
C ALA A 25 3.20 14.55 18.48
N GLN A 26 3.75 14.17 17.33
CA GLN A 26 4.16 12.79 17.08
C GLN A 26 5.13 12.35 18.18
N GLN A 27 4.84 11.19 18.79
CA GLN A 27 5.63 10.68 19.89
C GLN A 27 6.77 9.78 19.37
N PRO A 28 7.87 9.64 20.13
CA PRO A 28 8.88 8.61 19.84
C PRO A 28 8.24 7.22 19.68
N PRO A 29 8.71 6.39 18.74
CA PRO A 29 9.91 6.56 17.92
C PRO A 29 9.63 7.22 16.56
N TYR A 30 8.52 7.93 16.43
CA TYR A 30 8.02 8.49 15.18
C TYR A 30 8.27 9.99 15.03
N ASP A 31 8.85 10.64 16.04
CA ASP A 31 9.09 12.08 16.13
C ASP A 31 10.24 12.58 15.23
N VAL A 32 11.06 11.67 14.70
CA VAL A 32 12.20 11.99 13.82
C VAL A 32 11.90 11.60 12.38
N PHE A 33 11.67 12.61 11.54
CA PHE A 33 11.39 12.42 10.11
C PHE A 33 11.89 13.60 9.27
N PRO A 34 12.09 13.42 7.95
CA PRO A 34 12.50 14.52 7.11
C PRO A 34 11.40 15.60 7.01
N PRO A 35 11.78 16.88 6.84
CA PRO A 35 10.82 17.96 6.69
C PRO A 35 10.01 17.80 5.40
N ALA A 36 8.71 18.12 5.46
CA ALA A 36 7.82 18.13 4.31
C ALA A 36 7.66 19.57 3.77
N LYS A 37 8.77 20.13 3.24
CA LYS A 37 8.77 21.38 2.46
C LYS A 37 8.61 21.04 0.99
N PRO A 38 7.97 21.90 0.15
CA PRO A 38 7.88 21.67 -1.29
C PRO A 38 9.24 21.21 -1.88
N PRO A 39 9.26 20.15 -2.71
CA PRO A 39 8.12 19.49 -3.36
C PRO A 39 7.38 18.42 -2.52
N TYR A 40 7.64 18.36 -1.21
CA TYR A 40 6.97 17.46 -0.28
C TYR A 40 5.86 18.16 0.50
N TYR A 41 4.77 17.44 0.76
CA TYR A 41 3.64 17.89 1.55
C TYR A 41 3.26 16.80 2.56
N ARG A 42 2.76 17.20 3.72
CA ARG A 42 2.35 16.26 4.78
C ARG A 42 1.05 16.70 5.42
N VAL A 43 0.23 15.69 5.74
CA VAL A 43 -0.92 15.79 6.64
C VAL A 43 -0.80 14.71 7.70
N ARG A 44 -1.33 15.00 8.89
CA ARG A 44 -1.41 14.09 10.02
C ARG A 44 -2.87 13.93 10.43
N TYR A 45 -3.25 12.71 10.80
CA TYR A 45 -4.51 12.43 11.48
C TYR A 45 -4.22 11.75 12.80
N GLU A 46 -4.92 12.18 13.85
CA GLU A 46 -4.86 11.52 15.16
C GLU A 46 -5.68 10.24 15.17
N ALA A 47 -5.41 9.39 16.15
CA ALA A 47 -6.21 8.21 16.44
C ALA A 47 -7.68 8.57 16.67
N SER A 48 -8.58 7.75 16.13
CA SER A 48 -10.00 7.82 16.45
C SER A 48 -10.41 6.75 17.46
N ASN A 49 -11.36 7.12 18.32
CA ASN A 49 -12.03 6.20 19.24
C ASN A 49 -13.39 5.72 18.70
N LYS A 50 -13.76 6.11 17.47
CA LYS A 50 -15.04 5.74 16.88
C LYS A 50 -14.95 4.38 16.18
N PRO A 51 -15.97 3.52 16.30
CA PRO A 51 -15.98 2.23 15.62
C PRO A 51 -15.80 2.36 14.10
N GLY A 52 -14.88 1.57 13.54
CA GLY A 52 -14.60 1.55 12.09
C GLY A 52 -13.66 2.66 11.60
N GLU A 53 -13.36 3.68 12.41
CA GLU A 53 -12.35 4.67 12.08
C GLU A 53 -10.94 4.19 12.48
N LEU A 54 -9.92 4.78 11.86
CA LEU A 54 -8.53 4.41 12.09
C LEU A 54 -8.10 4.73 13.53
N ILE A 55 -7.70 3.71 14.28
CA ILE A 55 -7.37 3.82 15.71
C ILE A 55 -5.91 4.19 15.99
N PHE A 56 -5.07 4.24 14.94
CA PHE A 56 -3.68 4.67 15.07
C PHE A 56 -3.51 6.04 14.42
N PRO A 57 -2.73 6.95 15.02
CA PRO A 57 -2.33 8.15 14.32
C PRO A 57 -1.58 7.79 13.03
N VAL A 58 -1.65 8.66 12.03
CA VAL A 58 -0.98 8.42 10.76
C VAL A 58 -0.46 9.71 10.17
N ASN A 59 0.77 9.64 9.67
CA ASN A 59 1.35 10.67 8.83
C ASN A 59 1.35 10.23 7.36
N TYR A 60 0.81 11.07 6.49
CA TYR A 60 0.89 10.89 5.06
C TYR A 60 1.84 11.93 4.48
N THR A 61 2.99 11.49 3.98
CA THR A 61 3.91 12.37 3.24
C THR A 61 3.80 12.08 1.76
N ILE A 62 3.59 13.11 0.95
CA ILE A 62 3.57 13.00 -0.51
C ILE A 62 4.68 13.82 -1.12
N TRP A 63 5.36 13.25 -2.11
CA TRP A 63 6.24 13.95 -3.03
C TRP A 63 5.52 14.16 -4.35
N ILE A 64 5.59 15.37 -4.89
CA ILE A 64 5.00 15.73 -6.17
C ILE A 64 6.14 16.10 -7.13
N PRO A 65 6.20 15.54 -8.35
CA PRO A 65 7.25 15.88 -9.29
C PRO A 65 7.30 17.39 -9.56
N PRO A 66 8.48 18.03 -9.43
CA PRO A 66 8.59 19.46 -9.74
C PRO A 66 8.12 19.76 -11.15
N ASN A 67 7.33 20.84 -11.29
CA ASN A 67 6.77 21.34 -12.56
C ASN A 67 5.69 20.48 -13.23
N VAL A 68 5.22 19.39 -12.59
CA VAL A 68 4.07 18.63 -13.10
C VAL A 68 2.86 19.54 -13.19
N LYS A 69 2.16 19.52 -14.33
CA LYS A 69 0.96 20.36 -14.55
C LYS A 69 -0.30 19.71 -14.04
N THR A 70 -0.39 18.39 -14.21
CA THR A 70 -1.53 17.61 -13.75
C THR A 70 -1.06 16.22 -13.40
N LEU A 71 -1.43 15.74 -12.22
CA LEU A 71 -1.08 14.40 -11.79
C LEU A 71 -1.98 13.36 -12.47
N ARG A 72 -1.41 12.23 -12.87
CA ARG A 72 -2.14 11.12 -13.51
C ARG A 72 -2.40 9.95 -12.58
N GLY A 73 -1.73 9.91 -11.43
CA GLY A 73 -1.82 8.82 -10.47
C GLY A 73 -1.05 9.10 -9.18
N VAL A 74 -1.14 8.16 -8.23
CA VAL A 74 -0.34 8.13 -7.02
C VAL A 74 0.31 6.77 -6.88
N VAL A 75 1.63 6.73 -6.75
CA VAL A 75 2.35 5.54 -6.29
C VAL A 75 2.32 5.55 -4.77
N VAL A 76 1.74 4.53 -4.13
CA VAL A 76 1.69 4.40 -2.67
C VAL A 76 2.71 3.36 -2.24
N HIS A 77 3.65 3.77 -1.39
CA HIS A 77 4.70 2.92 -0.84
C HIS A 77 4.43 2.59 0.62
N GLN A 78 3.68 1.52 0.86
CA GLN A 78 3.15 1.16 2.18
C GLN A 78 4.13 0.28 2.98
N HIS A 79 4.50 0.72 4.18
CA HIS A 79 5.35 -0.05 5.11
C HIS A 79 4.63 -1.29 5.69
N GLY A 80 5.38 -2.15 6.40
CA GLY A 80 4.85 -3.31 7.13
C GLY A 80 4.44 -3.05 8.58
N CYS A 81 4.12 -4.10 9.32
CA CYS A 81 3.66 -4.01 10.71
C CYS A 81 4.77 -3.66 11.70
N GLY A 82 4.39 -3.04 12.82
CA GLY A 82 5.26 -2.79 13.98
C GLY A 82 6.17 -1.57 13.82
N GLU A 83 6.70 -1.07 14.93
CA GLU A 83 7.35 0.25 15.01
C GLU A 83 8.52 0.41 14.06
N GLY A 84 9.35 -0.62 13.92
CA GLY A 84 10.50 -0.60 13.01
C GLY A 84 10.08 -0.39 11.55
N SER A 85 9.00 -1.04 11.11
CA SER A 85 8.46 -0.87 9.76
C SER A 85 7.73 0.46 9.63
N CYS A 86 6.94 0.85 10.62
CA CYS A 86 6.23 2.12 10.64
C CYS A 86 7.19 3.31 10.47
N ARG A 87 8.33 3.28 11.18
CA ARG A 87 9.43 4.24 11.02
C ARG A 87 10.00 4.30 9.60
N SER A 88 10.14 3.18 8.91
CA SER A 88 10.64 3.19 7.53
C SER A 88 9.63 3.83 6.56
N GLY A 89 8.34 3.86 6.92
CA GLY A 89 7.31 4.61 6.20
C GLY A 89 7.55 6.13 6.16
N LEU A 90 8.20 6.70 7.19
CA LEU A 90 8.49 8.14 7.28
C LEU A 90 9.38 8.65 6.14
N THR A 91 10.19 7.77 5.54
CA THR A 91 11.07 8.11 4.42
C THR A 91 10.57 7.58 3.07
N GLY A 92 9.42 6.88 3.02
CA GLY A 92 8.92 6.24 1.79
C GLY A 92 8.74 7.21 0.62
N ALA A 93 8.26 8.43 0.90
CA ALA A 93 8.11 9.48 -0.12
C ALA A 93 9.43 10.08 -0.63
N TYR A 94 10.55 9.79 0.02
CA TYR A 94 11.88 10.33 -0.27
C TYR A 94 12.78 9.34 -1.05
N ASP A 95 12.30 8.13 -1.35
CA ASP A 95 13.08 7.16 -2.14
C ASP A 95 13.17 7.60 -3.61
N LEU A 96 14.39 7.90 -4.06
CA LEU A 96 14.66 8.46 -5.39
C LEU A 96 14.28 7.51 -6.54
N HIS A 97 14.33 6.20 -6.35
CA HIS A 97 13.96 5.25 -7.40
C HIS A 97 12.43 5.22 -7.59
N TRP A 98 11.69 5.26 -6.49
CA TRP A 98 10.24 5.36 -6.53
C TRP A 98 9.76 6.73 -7.02
N GLN A 99 10.49 7.81 -6.69
CA GLN A 99 10.24 9.13 -7.28
C GLN A 99 10.49 9.13 -8.78
N ALA A 100 11.52 8.43 -9.27
CA ALA A 100 11.78 8.30 -10.70
C ALA A 100 10.65 7.57 -11.44
N LEU A 101 10.13 6.48 -10.87
CA LEU A 101 8.94 5.81 -11.39
C LEU A 101 7.73 6.74 -11.43
N ALA A 102 7.44 7.41 -10.30
CA ALA A 102 6.31 8.31 -10.19
C ALA A 102 6.41 9.46 -11.20
N LYS A 103 7.59 10.10 -11.29
CA LYS A 103 7.87 11.18 -12.26
C LYS A 103 7.66 10.75 -13.71
N LYS A 104 8.11 9.54 -14.09
CA LYS A 104 7.99 9.03 -15.46
C LYS A 104 6.52 9.01 -15.92
N HIS A 105 5.59 8.82 -14.99
CA HIS A 105 4.17 8.68 -15.26
C HIS A 105 3.33 9.90 -14.88
N ASP A 106 3.95 11.02 -14.53
CA ASP A 106 3.29 12.19 -13.93
C ASP A 106 2.46 11.81 -12.69
N CYS A 107 2.95 10.86 -11.90
CA CYS A 107 2.36 10.43 -10.65
C CYS A 107 3.05 11.11 -9.47
N ALA A 108 2.31 11.24 -8.36
CA ALA A 108 2.90 11.56 -7.06
C ALA A 108 3.40 10.28 -6.36
N LEU A 109 4.29 10.42 -5.39
CA LEU A 109 4.72 9.33 -4.52
C LEU A 109 4.26 9.59 -3.08
N LEU A 110 3.45 8.69 -2.53
CA LEU A 110 2.90 8.79 -1.18
C LEU A 110 3.52 7.73 -0.27
N GLY A 111 4.05 8.15 0.87
CA GLY A 111 4.49 7.31 1.97
C GLY A 111 3.61 7.54 3.21
N PRO A 112 2.67 6.62 3.51
CA PRO A 112 2.01 6.57 4.80
C PRO A 112 2.97 6.11 5.90
N SER A 113 2.72 6.52 7.14
CA SER A 113 3.41 6.06 8.34
C SER A 113 2.40 5.97 9.48
N TYR A 114 1.83 4.79 9.70
CA TYR A 114 0.93 4.52 10.82
C TYR A 114 1.73 4.40 12.12
N GLU A 115 1.23 4.97 13.20
CA GLU A 115 1.89 4.96 14.52
C GLU A 115 1.37 3.80 15.36
N GLN A 116 1.45 2.59 14.78
CA GLN A 116 1.08 1.35 15.46
C GLN A 116 2.10 1.09 16.60
N PRO A 117 1.67 0.97 17.87
CA PRO A 117 2.58 0.59 18.95
C PRO A 117 3.20 -0.79 18.72
N GLN A 118 4.36 -1.06 19.32
CA GLN A 118 4.95 -2.38 19.30
C GLN A 118 3.95 -3.43 19.81
N ASP A 119 3.86 -4.57 19.10
CA ASP A 119 2.96 -5.70 19.38
C ASP A 119 1.45 -5.43 19.31
N ALA A 120 1.01 -4.20 19.00
CA ALA A 120 -0.39 -3.93 18.72
C ALA A 120 -0.88 -4.74 17.52
N ASP A 121 -2.19 -5.01 17.44
CA ASP A 121 -2.74 -5.78 16.32
C ASP A 121 -2.64 -5.00 15.01
N CYS A 122 -1.80 -5.49 14.10
CA CYS A 122 -1.59 -4.88 12.79
C CYS A 122 -2.87 -4.83 11.95
N GLN A 123 -3.82 -5.76 12.17
CA GLN A 123 -5.09 -5.78 11.44
C GLN A 123 -5.88 -4.48 11.61
N MET A 124 -5.66 -3.74 12.70
CA MET A 124 -6.35 -2.48 12.97
C MET A 124 -6.00 -1.34 12.00
N TRP A 125 -4.99 -1.50 11.15
CA TRP A 125 -4.79 -0.63 9.99
C TRP A 125 -4.55 -1.40 8.69
N CYS A 126 -3.96 -2.59 8.75
CA CYS A 126 -3.58 -3.30 7.53
C CYS A 126 -4.77 -3.96 6.83
N ASP A 127 -5.85 -4.24 7.55
CA ASP A 127 -7.17 -4.43 6.92
C ASP A 127 -7.74 -3.03 6.59
N PRO A 128 -7.90 -2.68 5.30
CA PRO A 128 -8.32 -1.33 4.94
C PRO A 128 -9.73 -0.95 5.43
N ARG A 129 -10.56 -1.93 5.80
CA ARG A 129 -11.91 -1.74 6.36
C ARG A 129 -11.89 -1.13 7.77
N ASN A 130 -10.74 -1.18 8.46
CA ASN A 130 -10.56 -0.57 9.78
C ASN A 130 -10.13 0.90 9.68
N GLY A 131 -10.70 1.63 8.73
CA GLY A 131 -10.54 3.08 8.57
C GLY A 131 -9.30 3.56 7.82
N SER A 132 -8.33 2.68 7.51
CA SER A 132 -7.13 3.11 6.77
C SER A 132 -7.41 3.40 5.29
N ALA A 133 -8.40 2.75 4.67
CA ALA A 133 -8.88 3.11 3.33
C ALA A 133 -9.48 4.52 3.30
N ASP A 134 -10.34 4.83 4.27
CA ASP A 134 -10.98 6.16 4.37
C ASP A 134 -9.95 7.24 4.69
N ALA A 135 -8.99 6.94 5.57
CA ALA A 135 -7.88 7.84 5.88
C ALA A 135 -7.02 8.14 4.63
N LEU A 136 -6.74 7.16 3.78
CA LEU A 136 -6.03 7.40 2.50
C LEU A 136 -6.84 8.34 1.60
N GLN A 137 -8.13 8.07 1.41
CA GLN A 137 -8.96 8.90 0.53
C GLN A 137 -9.06 10.34 1.04
N LYS A 138 -9.23 10.51 2.34
CA LYS A 138 -9.20 11.83 2.99
C LYS A 138 -7.84 12.52 2.79
N CYS A 139 -6.73 11.80 2.93
CA CYS A 139 -5.39 12.37 2.75
C CYS A 139 -5.17 12.90 1.34
N LEU A 140 -5.66 12.21 0.32
CA LEU A 140 -5.53 12.66 -1.06
C LEU A 140 -6.32 13.94 -1.36
N VAL A 141 -7.48 14.13 -0.71
CA VAL A 141 -8.23 15.40 -0.76
C VAL A 141 -7.42 16.53 -0.10
N ASP A 142 -7.00 16.33 1.15
CA ASP A 142 -6.32 17.36 1.93
C ASP A 142 -4.95 17.73 1.33
N LEU A 143 -4.19 16.74 0.87
CA LEU A 143 -2.91 16.94 0.19
C LEU A 143 -3.09 17.59 -1.18
N GLY A 144 -4.17 17.28 -1.90
CA GLY A 144 -4.54 17.96 -3.13
C GLY A 144 -4.75 19.46 -2.92
N GLN A 145 -5.53 19.83 -1.91
CA GLN A 145 -5.71 21.23 -1.53
C GLN A 145 -4.38 21.88 -1.11
N LYS A 146 -3.58 21.20 -0.26
CA LYS A 146 -2.33 21.73 0.29
C LYS A 146 -1.24 21.95 -0.77
N SER A 147 -1.24 21.15 -1.82
CA SER A 147 -0.22 21.18 -2.88
C SER A 147 -0.65 21.96 -4.14
N GLY A 148 -1.93 22.30 -4.26
CA GLY A 148 -2.48 22.88 -5.49
C GLY A 148 -2.83 21.85 -6.58
N HIS A 149 -2.91 20.56 -6.22
CA HIS A 149 -3.28 19.46 -7.10
C HIS A 149 -4.59 18.77 -6.64
N PRO A 150 -5.75 19.44 -6.76
CA PRO A 150 -7.04 18.88 -6.30
C PRO A 150 -7.42 17.56 -7.00
N GLU A 151 -6.85 17.28 -8.18
CA GLU A 151 -7.03 16.03 -8.90
C GLU A 151 -6.54 14.80 -8.13
N LEU A 152 -5.67 14.96 -7.12
CA LEU A 152 -5.18 13.85 -6.27
C LEU A 152 -6.31 12.99 -5.70
N SER A 153 -7.47 13.57 -5.40
CA SER A 153 -8.63 12.85 -4.87
C SER A 153 -9.24 11.85 -5.86
N GLN A 154 -9.02 12.03 -7.17
CA GLN A 154 -9.69 11.28 -8.24
C GLN A 154 -8.74 10.35 -9.00
N VAL A 155 -7.45 10.65 -9.04
CA VAL A 155 -6.49 9.86 -9.81
C VAL A 155 -6.35 8.42 -9.26
N PRO A 156 -5.98 7.45 -10.10
CA PRO A 156 -5.75 6.06 -9.70
C PRO A 156 -4.46 5.87 -8.90
N TRP A 157 -4.31 4.67 -8.32
CA TRP A 157 -3.20 4.29 -7.44
C TRP A 157 -2.39 3.13 -8.02
N ALA A 158 -1.06 3.21 -7.91
CA ALA A 158 -0.16 2.07 -8.01
C ALA A 158 0.29 1.71 -6.60
N LEU A 159 0.07 0.48 -6.16
CA LEU A 159 0.30 0.10 -4.77
C LEU A 159 1.52 -0.80 -4.66
N TRP A 160 2.45 -0.45 -3.78
CA TRP A 160 3.45 -1.37 -3.26
C TRP A 160 3.26 -1.47 -1.75
N GLY A 161 3.33 -2.68 -1.21
CA GLY A 161 3.23 -2.88 0.22
C GLY A 161 4.01 -4.07 0.74
N HIS A 162 4.63 -3.92 1.90
CA HIS A 162 5.39 -4.99 2.58
C HIS A 162 4.64 -5.54 3.79
N SER A 163 4.58 -6.87 3.93
CA SER A 163 3.99 -7.55 5.09
C SER A 163 2.54 -7.10 5.31
N GLY A 164 2.23 -6.44 6.44
CA GLY A 164 0.95 -5.76 6.64
C GLY A 164 0.58 -4.80 5.49
N GLY A 165 1.54 -4.07 4.94
CA GLY A 165 1.32 -3.25 3.75
C GLY A 165 0.93 -4.04 2.51
N GLY A 166 1.43 -5.27 2.35
CA GLY A 166 1.00 -6.16 1.26
C GLY A 166 -0.43 -6.66 1.48
N HIS A 167 -0.79 -6.97 2.72
CA HIS A 167 -2.18 -7.27 3.09
C HIS A 167 -3.10 -6.08 2.77
N TRP A 168 -2.68 -4.87 3.15
CA TRP A 168 -3.40 -3.63 2.87
C TRP A 168 -3.54 -3.37 1.36
N ALA A 169 -2.44 -3.45 0.60
CA ALA A 169 -2.46 -3.19 -0.84
C ALA A 169 -3.36 -4.18 -1.59
N GLY A 170 -3.33 -5.46 -1.23
CA GLY A 170 -4.25 -6.45 -1.78
C GLY A 170 -5.70 -6.20 -1.34
N GLY A 171 -5.94 -5.81 -0.09
CA GLY A 171 -7.25 -5.42 0.40
C GLY A 171 -7.83 -4.23 -0.38
N MET A 172 -6.99 -3.23 -0.70
CA MET A 172 -7.37 -2.07 -1.51
C MET A 172 -7.73 -2.47 -2.94
N VAL A 173 -7.05 -3.45 -3.55
CA VAL A 173 -7.45 -4.03 -4.85
C VAL A 173 -8.85 -4.63 -4.78
N LEU A 174 -9.17 -5.35 -3.70
CA LEU A 174 -10.45 -6.04 -3.55
C LEU A 174 -11.60 -5.08 -3.22
N LEU A 175 -11.31 -3.94 -2.60
CA LEU A 175 -12.31 -2.93 -2.22
C LEU A 175 -12.53 -1.85 -3.29
N TYR A 176 -11.47 -1.42 -3.98
CA TYR A 176 -11.48 -0.31 -4.94
C TYR A 176 -10.77 -0.68 -6.26
N PRO A 177 -11.15 -1.78 -6.93
CA PRO A 177 -10.45 -2.25 -8.13
C PRO A 177 -10.41 -1.22 -9.28
N GLU A 178 -11.41 -0.34 -9.35
CA GLU A 178 -11.48 0.76 -10.31
C GLU A 178 -10.49 1.89 -10.04
N ARG A 179 -9.98 2.00 -8.81
CA ARG A 179 -8.96 2.97 -8.40
C ARG A 179 -7.54 2.42 -8.52
N VAL A 180 -7.34 1.10 -8.61
CA VAL A 180 -6.00 0.49 -8.56
C VAL A 180 -5.49 0.10 -9.95
N ALA A 181 -4.41 0.76 -10.38
CA ALA A 181 -3.69 0.49 -11.63
C ALA A 181 -2.85 -0.79 -11.55
N ALA A 182 -2.25 -1.10 -10.40
CA ALA A 182 -1.54 -2.36 -10.14
C ALA A 182 -1.18 -2.47 -8.65
N ALA A 183 -0.93 -3.69 -8.17
CA ALA A 183 -0.47 -3.92 -6.79
C ALA A 183 0.68 -4.93 -6.70
N TRP A 184 1.73 -4.57 -5.96
CA TRP A 184 2.84 -5.42 -5.59
C TRP A 184 2.78 -5.77 -4.10
N LEU A 185 2.62 -7.06 -3.80
CA LEU A 185 2.34 -7.58 -2.47
C LEU A 185 3.58 -8.30 -1.94
N ARG A 186 4.50 -7.56 -1.32
CA ARG A 186 5.73 -8.11 -0.74
C ARG A 186 5.42 -8.79 0.59
N SER A 187 5.59 -10.10 0.67
CA SER A 187 5.49 -10.88 1.93
C SER A 187 4.17 -10.74 2.71
N GLY A 188 3.05 -10.42 2.06
CA GLY A 188 1.74 -10.34 2.72
C GLY A 188 0.58 -10.17 1.73
N VAL A 189 -0.53 -10.84 2.00
CA VAL A 189 -1.75 -10.85 1.17
C VAL A 189 -3.01 -10.82 2.03
N PRO A 190 -4.14 -10.28 1.54
CA PRO A 190 -5.44 -10.41 2.19
C PRO A 190 -5.96 -11.85 2.06
N PHE A 191 -6.98 -12.19 2.84
CA PHE A 191 -7.59 -13.52 2.81
C PHE A 191 -8.82 -13.50 1.92
N LEU A 192 -9.03 -14.55 1.13
CA LEU A 192 -10.27 -14.76 0.35
C LEU A 192 -11.22 -15.74 1.03
N GLU A 193 -10.72 -16.53 1.98
CA GLU A 193 -11.47 -17.51 2.76
C GLU A 193 -11.14 -17.37 4.25
N ALA A 194 -12.02 -17.85 5.12
CA ALA A 194 -11.78 -17.84 6.55
C ALA A 194 -10.66 -18.82 6.92
N ASP A 195 -9.74 -18.38 7.79
CA ASP A 195 -8.71 -19.24 8.38
C ASP A 195 -9.07 -19.51 9.85
N PRO A 196 -9.43 -20.76 10.23
CA PRO A 196 -9.75 -21.09 11.62
C PRO A 196 -8.61 -20.78 12.60
N LYS A 197 -7.36 -20.76 12.14
CA LYS A 197 -6.19 -20.43 12.97
C LYS A 197 -6.02 -18.91 13.16
N ARG A 198 -6.76 -18.10 12.42
CA ARG A 198 -6.73 -16.62 12.43
C ARG A 198 -8.13 -16.04 12.26
N SER A 199 -9.05 -16.47 13.12
CA SER A 199 -10.48 -16.12 13.06
C SER A 199 -10.78 -14.62 13.14
N THR A 200 -9.84 -13.81 13.62
CA THR A 200 -9.96 -12.34 13.66
C THR A 200 -9.75 -11.68 12.30
N ILE A 201 -9.06 -12.34 11.36
CA ILE A 201 -8.84 -11.83 10.00
C ILE A 201 -10.04 -12.19 9.14
N LYS A 202 -10.79 -11.18 8.72
CA LYS A 202 -11.99 -11.37 7.90
C LYS A 202 -11.61 -11.54 6.43
N PRO A 203 -12.17 -12.51 5.71
CA PRO A 203 -11.94 -12.63 4.27
C PRO A 203 -12.53 -11.45 3.51
N HIS A 204 -11.99 -11.19 2.33
CA HIS A 204 -12.52 -10.28 1.32
C HIS A 204 -13.29 -11.06 0.26
N LYS A 205 -14.26 -10.40 -0.37
CA LYS A 205 -14.92 -10.91 -1.56
C LYS A 205 -14.07 -10.60 -2.78
N LEU A 206 -13.86 -11.60 -3.63
CA LEU A 206 -13.26 -11.41 -4.95
C LEU A 206 -14.36 -11.02 -5.96
N SER A 207 -14.21 -9.87 -6.61
CA SER A 207 -15.12 -9.37 -7.64
C SER A 207 -14.52 -9.49 -9.03
N ASP A 208 -15.36 -9.50 -10.08
CA ASP A 208 -14.89 -9.54 -11.46
C ASP A 208 -13.99 -8.35 -11.82
N ALA A 209 -14.26 -7.17 -11.23
CA ALA A 209 -13.44 -5.98 -11.41
C ALA A 209 -12.03 -6.17 -10.83
N ALA A 210 -11.91 -6.81 -9.66
CA ALA A 210 -10.61 -7.10 -9.05
C ALA A 210 -9.77 -8.08 -9.88
N LEU A 211 -10.40 -9.01 -10.62
CA LEU A 211 -9.69 -9.91 -11.53
C LEU A 211 -8.98 -9.18 -12.68
N LYS A 212 -9.41 -7.95 -13.01
CA LYS A 212 -8.81 -7.12 -14.08
C LYS A 212 -7.63 -6.29 -13.60
N VAL A 213 -7.34 -6.28 -12.30
CA VAL A 213 -6.21 -5.54 -11.73
C VAL A 213 -4.97 -6.44 -11.74
N PRO A 214 -3.85 -6.01 -12.35
CA PRO A 214 -2.57 -6.70 -12.24
C PRO A 214 -2.09 -6.76 -10.79
N VAL A 215 -1.75 -7.95 -10.30
CA VAL A 215 -1.22 -8.19 -8.96
C VAL A 215 0.03 -9.06 -9.02
N MET A 216 1.05 -8.74 -8.22
CA MET A 216 2.22 -9.59 -8.03
C MET A 216 2.37 -9.98 -6.56
N CYS A 217 2.35 -11.28 -6.27
CA CYS A 217 2.78 -11.81 -4.98
C CYS A 217 4.31 -11.96 -4.98
N ASN A 218 4.99 -11.37 -4.00
CA ASN A 218 6.45 -11.39 -3.92
C ASN A 218 6.91 -11.82 -2.52
N PRO A 219 6.91 -13.13 -2.19
CA PRO A 219 7.52 -13.64 -0.97
C PRO A 219 9.03 -13.83 -1.14
N GLY A 220 9.78 -13.81 -0.04
CA GLY A 220 11.13 -14.36 0.02
C GLY A 220 11.11 -15.88 0.08
N THR A 221 12.14 -16.52 -0.45
CA THR A 221 12.18 -17.98 -0.54
C THR A 221 12.16 -18.65 0.84
N LYS A 222 12.73 -18.00 1.87
CA LYS A 222 12.77 -18.53 3.25
C LYS A 222 11.45 -18.35 3.99
N GLU A 223 10.41 -17.81 3.35
CA GLU A 223 9.10 -17.60 3.94
C GLU A 223 8.12 -18.77 3.70
N GLY A 224 8.63 -20.00 3.63
CA GLY A 224 7.83 -21.20 3.37
C GLY A 224 8.01 -21.79 1.97
N VAL A 225 8.79 -21.18 1.08
CA VAL A 225 9.08 -21.76 -0.24
C VAL A 225 10.18 -22.83 -0.12
N THR A 226 11.34 -22.48 0.44
CA THR A 226 12.46 -23.40 0.68
C THR A 226 12.66 -23.74 2.15
N VAL A 227 12.45 -22.79 3.07
CA VAL A 227 12.47 -23.03 4.52
C VAL A 227 11.04 -23.18 5.01
N LYS A 228 10.67 -24.38 5.48
CA LYS A 228 9.28 -24.77 5.77
C LYS A 228 8.85 -24.55 7.22
N ASP A 229 9.74 -24.08 8.07
CA ASP A 229 9.56 -23.86 9.50
C ASP A 229 9.99 -22.44 9.94
N GLY A 230 9.75 -22.12 11.21
CA GLY A 230 10.06 -20.81 11.78
C GLY A 230 8.97 -19.75 11.58
N ARG A 231 9.26 -18.54 12.05
CA ARG A 231 8.28 -17.44 12.21
C ARG A 231 7.52 -17.10 10.93
N PHE A 232 8.20 -17.13 9.77
CA PHE A 232 7.65 -16.66 8.50
C PHE A 232 7.28 -17.78 7.51
N ALA A 233 7.45 -19.06 7.85
CA ALA A 233 7.10 -20.17 6.95
C ALA A 233 5.62 -20.21 6.54
N GLY A 234 4.74 -19.59 7.35
CA GLY A 234 3.32 -19.47 7.03
C GLY A 234 2.97 -18.38 6.02
N VAL A 235 3.93 -17.69 5.40
CA VAL A 235 3.66 -16.66 4.38
C VAL A 235 3.43 -17.28 3.01
N TRP A 236 4.25 -18.25 2.59
CA TRP A 236 4.09 -18.92 1.31
C TRP A 236 2.72 -19.62 1.15
N PRO A 237 2.26 -20.48 2.09
CA PRO A 237 0.95 -21.12 1.94
C PRO A 237 -0.21 -20.13 1.80
N LYS A 238 -0.12 -18.95 2.43
CA LYS A 238 -1.13 -17.89 2.30
C LYS A 238 -1.07 -17.19 0.94
N ASN A 239 0.13 -16.90 0.45
CA ASN A 239 0.31 -16.37 -0.90
C ASN A 239 -0.19 -17.37 -1.95
N GLU A 240 0.09 -18.66 -1.78
CA GLU A 240 -0.37 -19.72 -2.67
C GLU A 240 -1.90 -19.84 -2.67
N ALA A 241 -2.54 -19.80 -1.49
CA ALA A 241 -4.01 -19.79 -1.39
C ALA A 241 -4.63 -18.55 -2.06
N PHE A 242 -4.10 -17.36 -1.79
CA PHE A 242 -4.55 -16.12 -2.43
C PHE A 242 -4.35 -16.15 -3.94
N PHE A 243 -3.16 -16.55 -4.39
CA PHE A 243 -2.83 -16.72 -5.81
C PHE A 243 -3.80 -17.66 -6.50
N ASN A 244 -4.04 -18.84 -5.95
CA ASN A 244 -4.93 -19.84 -6.54
C ASN A 244 -6.38 -19.32 -6.60
N GLY A 245 -6.86 -18.65 -5.55
CA GLY A 245 -8.20 -18.04 -5.53
C GLY A 245 -8.38 -17.00 -6.63
N VAL A 246 -7.39 -16.12 -6.84
CA VAL A 246 -7.44 -15.10 -7.90
C VAL A 246 -7.23 -15.70 -9.29
N ARG A 247 -6.22 -16.55 -9.46
CA ARG A 247 -5.81 -17.07 -10.78
C ARG A 247 -6.80 -18.07 -11.34
N SER A 248 -7.37 -18.95 -10.51
CA SER A 248 -8.37 -19.92 -10.96
C SER A 248 -9.65 -19.26 -11.48
N ALA A 249 -9.97 -18.06 -10.98
CA ALA A 249 -11.06 -17.22 -11.48
C ALA A 249 -10.67 -16.39 -12.74
N GLY A 250 -9.45 -16.53 -13.26
CA GLY A 250 -8.98 -15.82 -14.45
C GLY A 250 -8.31 -14.47 -14.17
N GLY A 251 -7.94 -14.20 -12.91
CA GLY A 251 -7.31 -12.95 -12.52
C GLY A 251 -5.88 -12.76 -13.06
N LEU A 252 -5.47 -11.50 -13.21
CA LEU A 252 -4.13 -11.10 -13.66
C LEU A 252 -3.13 -11.09 -12.50
N ILE A 253 -2.75 -12.28 -12.03
CA ILE A 253 -1.87 -12.43 -10.87
C ILE A 253 -0.63 -13.27 -11.18
N GLY A 254 0.52 -12.81 -10.72
CA GLY A 254 1.81 -13.50 -10.79
C GLY A 254 2.40 -13.79 -9.42
N VAL A 255 3.43 -14.64 -9.41
CA VAL A 255 4.29 -14.88 -8.24
C VAL A 255 5.73 -14.63 -8.66
N ALA A 256 6.48 -13.86 -7.87
CA ALA A 256 7.91 -13.65 -8.02
C ALA A 256 8.58 -13.98 -6.69
N VAL A 257 9.14 -15.19 -6.54
CA VAL A 257 9.86 -15.55 -5.32
C VAL A 257 11.23 -14.89 -5.34
N ASP A 258 11.56 -14.17 -4.28
CA ASP A 258 12.88 -13.57 -4.08
C ASP A 258 13.84 -14.64 -3.52
N PRO A 259 14.85 -15.10 -4.29
CA PRO A 259 15.65 -16.27 -3.94
C PRO A 259 16.66 -16.02 -2.80
N LEU A 260 16.98 -14.76 -2.50
CA LEU A 260 18.03 -14.43 -1.52
C LEU A 260 17.48 -14.01 -0.16
N THR A 261 16.16 -13.84 -0.03
CA THR A 261 15.57 -13.21 1.15
C THR A 261 14.69 -14.12 2.00
N ALA A 262 14.48 -13.68 3.23
CA ALA A 262 13.34 -14.04 4.07
C ALA A 262 12.27 -12.94 4.01
N HIS A 263 11.91 -12.35 5.15
CA HIS A 263 10.78 -11.41 5.26
C HIS A 263 11.17 -9.95 5.00
N GLU A 264 12.45 -9.62 4.93
CA GLU A 264 12.97 -8.31 4.50
C GLU A 264 12.58 -8.00 3.04
N CYS A 265 12.94 -6.84 2.51
CA CYS A 265 12.57 -6.41 1.15
C CYS A 265 13.60 -6.74 0.06
N GLY A 266 14.84 -7.05 0.45
CA GLY A 266 15.98 -7.35 -0.44
C GLY A 266 16.03 -6.53 -1.72
N ASN A 267 16.16 -7.23 -2.84
CA ASN A 267 16.40 -6.68 -4.16
C ASN A 267 15.12 -6.50 -5.00
N GLN A 268 13.94 -6.61 -4.39
CA GLN A 268 12.65 -6.56 -5.10
C GLN A 268 12.48 -5.37 -6.05
N ARG A 269 13.14 -4.23 -5.77
CA ARG A 269 13.03 -3.01 -6.58
C ARG A 269 13.44 -3.23 -8.03
N TYR A 270 14.34 -4.18 -8.30
CA TYR A 270 14.78 -4.50 -9.66
C TYR A 270 13.69 -5.15 -10.52
N LEU A 271 12.63 -5.69 -9.91
CA LEU A 271 11.45 -6.18 -10.63
C LEU A 271 10.19 -5.36 -10.33
N ALA A 272 9.94 -4.96 -9.08
CA ALA A 272 8.76 -4.23 -8.67
C ALA A 272 8.57 -2.92 -9.45
N ILE A 273 9.65 -2.13 -9.58
CA ILE A 273 9.61 -0.85 -10.30
C ILE A 273 9.34 -1.05 -11.80
N PRO A 274 10.11 -1.86 -12.55
CA PRO A 274 9.81 -2.07 -13.96
C PRO A 274 8.47 -2.79 -14.21
N TRP A 275 8.02 -3.66 -13.31
CA TRP A 275 6.69 -4.29 -13.43
C TRP A 275 5.56 -3.26 -13.24
N LEU A 276 5.66 -2.39 -12.22
CA LEU A 276 4.72 -1.28 -12.03
C LEU A 276 4.78 -0.27 -13.18
N ASP A 277 5.97 0.01 -13.71
CA ASP A 277 6.17 0.85 -14.89
C ASP A 277 5.38 0.33 -16.11
N ALA A 278 5.47 -0.97 -16.40
CA ALA A 278 4.72 -1.60 -17.48
C ALA A 278 3.20 -1.51 -17.24
N CYS A 279 2.75 -1.77 -16.02
CA CYS A 279 1.33 -1.68 -15.68
C CYS A 279 0.79 -0.25 -15.77
N LEU A 280 1.54 0.74 -15.28
CA LEU A 280 1.16 2.16 -15.35
C LEU A 280 1.13 2.66 -16.79
N THR A 281 2.13 2.28 -17.60
CA THR A 281 2.18 2.59 -19.03
C THR A 281 0.90 2.11 -19.75
N ALA A 282 0.46 0.89 -19.44
CA ALA A 282 -0.69 0.29 -20.09
C ALA A 282 -2.03 0.82 -19.56
N ARG A 283 -2.13 1.07 -18.24
CA ARG A 283 -3.43 1.26 -17.58
C ARG A 283 -3.78 2.69 -17.22
N LEU A 284 -2.81 3.60 -17.06
CA LEU A 284 -3.15 4.98 -16.69
C LEU A 284 -4.04 5.64 -17.75
N PRO A 285 -5.07 6.41 -17.35
CA PRO A 285 -5.96 7.05 -18.30
C PRO A 285 -5.19 8.00 -19.23
N LYS A 286 -5.51 7.99 -20.53
CA LYS A 286 -4.92 8.94 -21.49
C LYS A 286 -5.32 10.39 -21.20
N THR A 287 -6.51 10.58 -20.64
CA THR A 287 -7.05 11.86 -20.20
C THR A 287 -7.49 11.74 -18.75
N ASN A 288 -7.11 12.70 -17.90
CA ASN A 288 -7.50 12.70 -16.50
C ASN A 288 -9.02 12.69 -16.31
N GLY A 289 -9.47 12.02 -15.26
CA GLY A 289 -10.88 11.81 -14.97
C GLY A 289 -11.54 10.67 -15.76
N GLN A 290 -10.86 10.08 -16.74
CA GLN A 290 -11.32 8.86 -17.40
C GLN A 290 -10.99 7.60 -16.58
N PRO A 291 -11.73 6.50 -16.75
CA PRO A 291 -11.41 5.23 -16.11
C PRO A 291 -10.03 4.68 -16.50
N LEU A 292 -9.46 3.83 -15.64
CA LEU A 292 -8.28 3.02 -15.96
C LEU A 292 -8.52 2.21 -17.24
N GLN A 293 -7.51 2.14 -18.09
CA GLN A 293 -7.57 1.30 -19.28
C GLN A 293 -7.52 -0.19 -18.88
N PRO A 294 -8.16 -1.08 -19.65
CA PRO A 294 -7.98 -2.52 -19.51
C PRO A 294 -6.50 -2.89 -19.67
N MET A 295 -6.03 -3.88 -18.90
CA MET A 295 -4.69 -4.43 -19.11
C MET A 295 -4.68 -5.29 -20.38
N PRO A 296 -3.74 -5.09 -21.32
CA PRO A 296 -3.53 -6.01 -22.43
C PRO A 296 -3.19 -7.43 -21.93
N THR A 297 -3.68 -8.45 -22.63
CA THR A 297 -3.50 -9.86 -22.26
C THR A 297 -3.03 -10.74 -23.41
N ASP A 298 -2.99 -10.21 -24.62
CA ASP A 298 -2.53 -10.84 -25.86
C ASP A 298 -1.01 -11.07 -25.86
N GLU A 299 -0.25 -10.16 -25.27
CA GLU A 299 1.21 -10.29 -25.14
C GLU A 299 1.65 -11.01 -23.85
N ALA A 300 0.73 -11.60 -23.11
CA ALA A 300 1.02 -12.15 -21.79
C ALA A 300 2.02 -13.32 -21.85
N TRP A 301 2.79 -13.44 -20.77
CA TRP A 301 3.67 -14.57 -20.51
C TRP A 301 3.20 -15.31 -19.26
N LEU A 302 3.48 -16.60 -19.22
CA LEU A 302 3.07 -17.50 -18.15
C LEU A 302 4.29 -18.23 -17.57
N ALA A 303 4.28 -18.41 -16.25
CA ALA A 303 5.34 -19.11 -15.53
C ALA A 303 4.76 -20.00 -14.43
N PRO A 304 5.36 -21.17 -14.12
CA PRO A 304 5.07 -21.88 -12.88
C PRO A 304 5.39 -20.99 -11.66
N ILE A 305 4.56 -21.02 -10.61
CA ILE A 305 4.65 -20.06 -9.49
C ILE A 305 5.91 -20.17 -8.63
N THR A 306 6.61 -21.30 -8.69
CA THR A 306 7.94 -21.52 -8.08
C THR A 306 8.99 -21.88 -9.14
N GLY A 307 8.66 -21.69 -10.42
CA GLY A 307 9.57 -21.91 -11.53
C GLY A 307 10.51 -20.72 -11.74
N THR A 308 11.44 -20.88 -12.68
CA THR A 308 12.44 -19.87 -13.02
C THR A 308 12.43 -19.48 -14.50
N GLU A 309 11.54 -20.10 -15.28
CA GLU A 309 11.35 -19.86 -16.70
C GLU A 309 9.92 -19.41 -16.96
N ALA A 310 9.77 -18.51 -17.92
CA ALA A 310 8.49 -18.03 -18.42
C ALA A 310 8.44 -18.23 -19.93
N MET A 311 7.25 -18.39 -20.50
CA MET A 311 7.03 -18.49 -21.94
C MET A 311 5.78 -17.71 -22.35
N ALA A 312 5.67 -17.37 -23.63
CA ALA A 312 4.49 -16.70 -24.17
C ALA A 312 3.22 -17.52 -23.89
N ALA A 313 2.12 -16.86 -23.51
CA ALA A 313 0.90 -17.54 -23.09
C ALA A 313 0.32 -18.48 -24.17
N GLY A 314 0.44 -18.11 -25.45
CA GLY A 314 -0.04 -18.92 -26.57
C GLY A 314 0.75 -20.22 -26.79
N GLY A 315 1.94 -20.35 -26.21
CA GLY A 315 2.77 -21.55 -26.25
C GLY A 315 2.91 -22.24 -24.89
N TYR A 316 2.06 -21.92 -23.92
CA TYR A 316 2.16 -22.52 -22.59
C TYR A 316 1.55 -23.92 -22.54
N ASP A 317 2.38 -24.93 -22.31
CA ASP A 317 1.97 -26.35 -22.31
C ASP A 317 1.20 -26.78 -21.05
N GLY A 318 1.16 -25.94 -20.00
CA GLY A 318 0.45 -26.21 -18.75
C GLY A 318 -0.95 -25.62 -18.70
N ASN A 319 -1.64 -25.73 -17.55
CA ASN A 319 -2.93 -25.04 -17.35
C ASN A 319 -2.69 -23.54 -17.09
N PRO A 320 -3.14 -22.62 -17.97
CA PRO A 320 -2.92 -21.19 -17.80
C PRO A 320 -3.53 -20.62 -16.50
N LEU A 321 -4.63 -21.21 -16.01
CA LEU A 321 -5.32 -20.80 -14.77
C LEU A 321 -4.62 -21.29 -13.50
N LYS A 322 -3.47 -21.98 -13.63
CA LYS A 322 -2.57 -22.33 -12.52
C LYS A 322 -1.19 -21.70 -12.66
N ALA A 323 -0.92 -21.00 -13.75
CA ALA A 323 0.34 -20.34 -14.02
C ALA A 323 0.30 -18.86 -13.60
N GLY A 324 1.42 -18.36 -13.10
CA GLY A 324 1.60 -16.93 -12.82
C GLY A 324 1.59 -16.12 -14.12
N TRP A 325 0.86 -15.01 -14.10
CA TRP A 325 0.73 -14.09 -15.22
C TRP A 325 1.80 -12.99 -15.18
N LEU A 326 2.38 -12.70 -16.34
CA LEU A 326 3.35 -11.62 -16.57
C LEU A 326 2.87 -10.81 -17.79
N PRO A 327 2.97 -9.47 -17.74
CA PRO A 327 2.28 -8.61 -18.70
C PRO A 327 2.81 -8.68 -20.13
N ASN A 328 4.11 -8.92 -20.30
CA ASN A 328 4.77 -9.01 -21.61
C ASN A 328 6.14 -9.67 -21.50
N GLU A 329 6.78 -9.90 -22.65
CA GLU A 329 8.11 -10.51 -22.76
C GLU A 329 9.19 -9.74 -22.00
N THR A 330 9.20 -8.40 -22.08
CA THR A 330 10.23 -7.58 -21.42
C THR A 330 10.21 -7.80 -19.91
N ILE A 331 9.02 -7.82 -19.32
CA ILE A 331 8.85 -8.07 -17.89
C ILE A 331 9.09 -9.54 -17.56
N ALA A 332 8.71 -10.48 -18.43
CA ALA A 332 9.02 -11.89 -18.23
C ALA A 332 10.52 -12.18 -18.16
N ARG A 333 11.32 -11.54 -19.02
CA ARG A 333 12.79 -11.66 -18.98
C ARG A 333 13.38 -11.08 -17.69
N LYS A 334 12.89 -9.93 -17.23
CA LYS A 334 13.29 -9.37 -15.92
C LYS A 334 12.88 -10.27 -14.76
N TRP A 335 11.69 -10.87 -14.84
CA TRP A 335 11.21 -11.82 -13.84
C TRP A 335 12.11 -13.06 -13.77
N MET A 336 12.46 -13.66 -14.91
CA MET A 336 13.36 -14.83 -14.96
C MET A 336 14.73 -14.55 -14.37
N GLN A 337 15.26 -13.33 -14.55
CA GLN A 337 16.49 -12.90 -13.90
C GLN A 337 16.30 -12.71 -12.39
N TYR A 338 15.23 -12.03 -11.98
CA TYR A 338 14.95 -11.72 -10.57
C TYR A 338 14.78 -12.98 -9.71
N VAL A 339 14.05 -13.97 -10.20
CA VAL A 339 13.79 -15.21 -9.43
C VAL A 339 15.00 -16.15 -9.36
N LYS A 340 16.10 -15.83 -10.04
CA LYS A 340 17.37 -16.60 -10.03
C LYS A 340 18.47 -15.88 -9.24
N ASP A 341 18.69 -14.60 -9.53
CA ASP A 341 20.00 -13.96 -9.30
C ASP A 341 19.95 -12.66 -8.49
N THR A 342 18.86 -12.38 -7.78
CA THR A 342 18.73 -11.13 -6.99
C THR A 342 18.17 -11.35 -5.61
#